data_AF-A0A509E8D7-F1
#
_entry.id   AF-A0A509E8D7-F1
#
_cell.length_a   1.000
_cell.length_b   1.000
_cell.length_c   1.000
_cell.angle_alpha   90.00
_cell.angle_beta   90.00
_cell.angle_gamma   90.00
#
_symmetry.space_group_name_H-M   'P 1'
#
loop_
_entity.id
_entity.type
_entity.pdbx_description
1 polymer ?
#
loop_
_entity_poly.entity_id
_entity_poly.type
_entity_poly.pdbx_seq_one_letter_code
_entity_poly.pdbx_strand_id
1 'polypeptide(L)' 'MSRRASFRIIERPDGLFNIAVTLAGGGTHAREGLSTPAEIESALSLLRELMAACGAELVEEPTLGLAAE' A
#
# COMPACT_ATOMS: atom_id res chain seq x y z
N MET A 1 -2.40 -21.10 3.84
CA MET A 1 -3.28 -19.91 3.76
C MET A 1 -2.43 -18.76 3.28
N SER A 2 -2.66 -18.26 2.07
CA SER A 2 -1.89 -17.12 1.53
C SER A 2 -2.16 -15.89 2.40
N ARG A 3 -1.12 -15.36 3.05
CA ARG A 3 -1.23 -14.11 3.81
C ARG A 3 -1.33 -12.97 2.80
N ARG A 4 -2.42 -12.22 2.83
CA ARG A 4 -2.57 -11.02 2.00
C ARG A 4 -2.33 -9.77 2.84
N ALA A 5 -1.71 -8.77 2.24
CA ALA A 5 -1.77 -7.40 2.71
C ALA A 5 -2.30 -6.52 1.59
N SER A 6 -3.16 -5.59 1.96
CA SER A 6 -3.70 -4.58 1.05
C SER A 6 -2.90 -3.29 1.21
N PHE A 7 -2.66 -2.53 0.15
CA PHE A 7 -2.09 -1.19 0.26
C PHE A 7 -2.96 -0.15 -0.41
N ARG A 8 -2.88 1.10 0.05
CA ARG A 8 -3.46 2.25 -0.62
C ARG A 8 -2.48 3.41 -0.61
N ILE A 9 -2.51 4.20 -1.68
CA ILE A 9 -1.76 5.46 -1.78
C ILE A 9 -2.71 6.58 -1.33
N ILE A 10 -2.23 7.42 -0.42
CA ILE A 10 -2.98 8.55 0.14
C ILE A 10 -2.25 9.83 -0.26
N GLU A 11 -2.90 10.65 -1.06
CA GLU A 11 -2.42 11.98 -1.43
C GLU A 11 -2.69 12.93 -0.25
N ARG A 12 -1.65 13.65 0.18
CA ARG A 12 -1.74 14.63 1.26
C ARG A 12 -1.94 16.04 0.71
N PRO A 13 -2.59 16.94 1.48
CA PRO A 13 -2.77 18.34 1.07
C PRO A 13 -1.45 19.11 0.90
N ASP A 14 -0.35 18.63 1.49
CA ASP A 14 0.99 19.17 1.32
C ASP A 14 1.70 18.73 0.03
N GLY A 15 1.03 17.94 -0.83
CA GLY A 15 1.57 17.44 -2.09
C GLY A 15 2.47 16.21 -1.94
N LEU A 16 2.61 15.67 -0.73
CA LEU A 16 3.28 14.39 -0.48
C LEU A 16 2.28 13.22 -0.55
N PHE A 17 2.84 12.03 -0.63
CA PHE A 17 2.11 10.78 -0.67
C PHE A 17 2.46 9.92 0.54
N ASN A 18 1.47 9.22 1.05
CA ASN A 18 1.64 8.16 2.04
C ASN A 18 1.21 6.82 1.44
N ILE A 19 1.91 5.74 1.76
CA ILE A 19 1.46 4.37 1.46
C ILE A 19 0.98 3.74 2.76
N ALA A 20 -0.31 3.43 2.86
CA ALA A 20 -0.85 2.68 3.99
C ALA A 20 -1.01 1.21 3.60
N VAL A 21 -0.60 0.29 4.48
CA VAL A 21 -0.61 -1.16 4.27
C VAL A 21 -1.39 -1.80 5.40
N THR A 22 -2.44 -2.54 5.06
CA THR A 22 -3.31 -3.26 5.99
C THR A 22 -3.02 -4.75 5.88
N LEU A 23 -2.56 -5.35 6.97
CA LEU A 23 -2.35 -6.80 7.06
C LEU A 23 -3.71 -7.51 7.25
N ALA A 24 -3.83 -8.76 6.78
CA ALA A 24 -5.04 -9.57 7.01
C ALA A 24 -5.44 -9.74 8.50
N GLY A 25 -4.51 -9.49 9.44
CA GLY A 25 -4.78 -9.47 10.89
C GLY A 25 -5.31 -8.13 11.42
N GLY A 26 -5.58 -7.15 10.56
CA GLY A 26 -6.13 -5.83 10.92
C GLY A 26 -5.11 -4.75 11.24
N GLY A 27 -3.82 -5.09 11.35
CA GLY A 27 -2.76 -4.10 11.59
C GLY A 27 -2.54 -3.22 10.35
N THR A 28 -2.67 -1.90 10.51
CA THR A 28 -2.38 -0.92 9.45
C THR A 28 -1.06 -0.19 9.76
N HIS A 29 -0.16 -0.15 8.78
CA HIS A 29 1.13 0.53 8.87
C HIS A 29 1.26 1.53 7.73
N ALA A 30 1.82 2.71 7.99
CA ALA A 30 1.99 3.75 6.98
C ALA A 30 3.47 4.07 6.76
N ARG A 31 3.83 4.28 5.48
CA ARG A 31 5.06 4.97 5.07
C ARG A 31 4.67 6.36 4.62
N GLU A 32 5.24 7.38 5.25
CA GLU A 32 4.84 8.77 5.03
C GLU A 32 5.92 9.58 4.29
N GLY A 33 5.50 10.66 3.64
CA GLY A 33 6.40 11.69 3.14
C GLY A 33 7.09 11.37 1.81
N LEU A 34 6.48 10.56 0.95
CA LEU A 34 6.98 10.28 -0.39
C LEU A 34 6.65 11.49 -1.28
N SER A 35 7.63 12.04 -1.99
CA SER A 35 7.43 13.28 -2.76
C SER A 35 7.15 13.03 -4.24
N THR A 36 7.55 11.87 -4.75
CA THR A 36 7.48 11.58 -6.19
C THR A 36 6.84 10.23 -6.48
N PRO A 37 6.20 10.07 -7.65
CA PRO A 37 5.66 8.78 -8.09
C PRO A 37 6.76 7.70 -8.17
N ALA A 38 7.98 8.06 -8.58
CA ALA A 38 9.11 7.14 -8.61
C ALA A 38 9.48 6.59 -7.23
N GLU A 39 9.37 7.42 -6.17
CA GLU A 39 9.57 6.95 -4.79
C GLU A 39 8.47 5.99 -4.34
N ILE A 40 7.22 6.24 -4.75
CA ILE A 40 6.09 5.36 -4.46
C ILE A 40 6.31 3.99 -5.12
N GLU A 41 6.64 3.97 -6.41
CA GLU A 41 6.89 2.73 -7.15
C GLU A 41 8.07 1.96 -6.57
N SER A 42 9.17 2.63 -6.23
CA SER A 42 10.33 2.01 -5.59
C SER A 42 9.97 1.42 -4.22
N ALA A 43 9.20 2.14 -3.40
CA ALA A 43 8.73 1.65 -2.11
C ALA A 43 7.79 0.44 -2.23
N LEU A 44 6.88 0.45 -3.21
CA LEU A 44 5.97 -0.67 -3.49
C LEU A 44 6.71 -1.88 -4.06
N SER A 45 7.70 -1.69 -4.93
CA SER A 45 8.53 -2.76 -5.46
C SER A 45 9.26 -3.49 -4.34
N LEU A 46 9.97 -2.74 -3.49
CA LEU A 46 10.68 -3.30 -2.34
C LEU A 46 9.72 -4.03 -1.39
N LEU A 47 8.55 -3.44 -1.10
CA LEU A 47 7.56 -4.07 -0.23
C LEU A 47 7.02 -5.37 -0.85
N ARG A 48 6.76 -5.41 -2.16
CA ARG A 48 6.31 -6.60 -2.87
C ARG A 48 7.35 -7.71 -2.81
N GLU A 49 8.63 -7.39 -2.98
CA GLU A 49 9.73 -8.36 -2.85
C GLU A 49 9.83 -8.94 -1.44
N LEU A 50 9.75 -8.08 -0.41
CA LEU A 50 9.77 -8.51 1.00
C LEU A 50 8.56 -9.38 1.36
N MET A 51 7.36 -9.01 0.88
CA MET A 51 6.14 -9.79 1.09
C MET A 51 6.23 -11.15 0.40
N ALA A 52 6.71 -11.18 -0.84
CA ALA A 52 6.92 -12.43 -1.58
C ALA A 52 7.90 -13.36 -0.87
N ALA A 53 9.00 -12.82 -0.33
CA ALA A 53 9.97 -13.59 0.47
C ALA A 53 9.34 -14.18 1.76
N CYS A 54 8.28 -13.56 2.29
CA CYS A 54 7.51 -14.04 3.44
C CYS A 54 6.35 -14.98 3.05
N GLY A 55 6.14 -15.26 1.76
CA GLY A 55 5.00 -16.04 1.27
C GLY A 55 3.67 -15.29 1.36
N ALA A 56 3.72 -13.96 1.32
CA ALA A 56 2.57 -13.08 1.39
C ALA A 56 2.41 -12.27 0.09
N GLU A 57 1.17 -11.94 -0.23
CA GLU A 57 0.82 -11.21 -1.45
C GLU A 57 0.42 -9.77 -1.10
N LEU A 58 1.01 -8.81 -1.81
CA LEU A 58 0.65 -7.40 -1.72
C LEU A 58 -0.35 -7.05 -2.84
N VAL A 59 -1.55 -6.66 -2.45
CA VAL A 59 -2.66 -6.27 -3.34
C VAL A 59 -2.99 -4.80 -3.14
N GLU A 60 -3.37 -4.11 -4.20
CA GLU A 60 -3.94 -2.76 -4.06
C GLU A 60 -5.32 -2.89 -3.42
N GLU A 61 -5.57 -2.09 -2.39
CA GLU A 61 -6.92 -1.93 -1.84
C GLU A 61 -7.74 -1.21 -2.90
N PRO A 62 -8.83 -1.80 -3.40
CA PRO A 62 -9.69 -1.09 -4.32
C PRO A 62 -10.16 0.17 -3.62
N THR A 63 -9.77 1.33 -4.15
CA THR A 63 -10.39 2.60 -3.81
C THR A 63 -11.86 2.43 -4.16
N LEU A 64 -12.69 2.13 -3.16
CA LEU A 64 -14.15 2.19 -3.23
C LEU A 64 -14.53 3.66 -3.44
N GLY A 65 -14.32 4.10 -4.67
CA GLY A 65 -14.58 5.44 -5.18
C GLY A 65 -15.18 5.36 -6.58
N LEU A 66 -16.04 4.35 -6.83
CA LEU A 66 -17.15 4.37 -7.80
C LEU A 66 -17.85 2.99 -7.85
N ALA A 67 -18.53 2.58 -6.77
CA ALA A 67 -19.47 1.45 -6.82
C ALA A 67 -20.51 1.57 -5.69
N ALA A 68 -21.40 2.56 -5.79
CA ALA A 68 -22.69 2.73 -5.10
C ALA A 68 -23.11 4.19 -5.38
N GLU A 69 -24.17 4.54 -6.09
CA GLU A 69 -25.38 3.87 -6.60
C GLU A 69 -25.79 4.54 -7.93
#